data_AF-A0A1F5ZNR6-F1
#
_entry.id   AF-A0A1F5ZNR6-F1
#
_cell.length_a   1.000
_cell.length_b   1.000
_cell.length_c   1.000
_cell.angle_alpha   90.00
_cell.angle_beta   90.00
_cell.angle_gamma   90.00
#
_symmetry.space_group_name_H-M   'P 1'
#
loop_
_entity.id
_entity.type
_entity.pdbx_description
1 polymer ?
#
loop_
_entity_poly.entity_id
_entity_poly.type
_entity_poly.pdbx_seq_one_letter_code
_entity_poly.pdbx_strand_id
1 'polypeptide(L)'
;MENQNFHISMQISTENIIRILPKGVVTIPKKIRELVRLEENELARIKVEKGRLIIEPVRTLPYPVRSYTEKEIDEFIALDKKETKELKKRKLL
;
A
#
# COMPACT_ATOMS: atom_id res chain seq x y z
N MET A 1 -11.81 -16.89 -25.57
CA MET A 1 -11.33 -15.51 -25.82
C MET A 1 -11.43 -14.77 -24.51
N GLU A 2 -10.35 -14.80 -23.71
CA GLU A 2 -10.31 -14.16 -22.39
C GLU A 2 -9.90 -12.70 -22.55
N ASN A 3 -10.83 -11.81 -22.20
CA ASN A 3 -10.54 -10.38 -22.11
C ASN A 3 -9.66 -10.14 -20.88
N GLN A 4 -8.34 -10.04 -21.11
CA GLN A 4 -7.41 -9.53 -20.12
C GLN A 4 -7.70 -8.03 -19.94
N ASN A 5 -8.30 -7.68 -18.80
CA ASN A 5 -8.46 -6.29 -18.37
C ASN A 5 -7.07 -5.71 -18.11
N PHE A 6 -6.50 -5.07 -19.13
CA PHE A 6 -5.33 -4.21 -18.97
C PHE A 6 -5.72 -3.05 -18.05
N HIS A 7 -5.24 -3.11 -16.81
CA HIS A 7 -5.18 -1.92 -15.95
C HIS A 7 -4.18 -0.96 -16.58
N ILE A 8 -4.69 -0.06 -17.43
CA ILE A 8 -3.93 1.06 -17.97
C ILE A 8 -3.57 1.96 -16.78
N SER A 9 -2.36 1.82 -16.25
CA SER A 9 -1.78 2.78 -15.33
C SER A 9 -1.52 4.07 -16.12
N MET A 10 -2.47 5.00 -16.08
CA MET A 10 -2.31 6.31 -16.69
C MET A 10 -1.19 7.06 -15.96
N GLN A 11 -0.03 7.13 -16.60
CA GLN A 11 1.15 7.80 -16.04
C GLN A 11 1.04 9.30 -16.29
N ILE A 12 0.53 10.02 -15.28
CA ILE A 12 0.43 11.48 -15.32
C ILE A 12 1.82 12.06 -15.01
N SER A 13 2.56 12.49 -16.04
CA SER A 13 3.82 13.19 -15.86
C SER A 13 3.57 14.69 -15.68
N THR A 14 3.84 15.21 -14.49
CA THR A 14 3.82 16.66 -14.21
C THR A 14 5.21 17.07 -13.71
N GLU A 15 5.84 18.04 -14.36
CA GLU A 15 7.17 18.54 -14.00
C GLU A 15 7.08 19.94 -13.40
N ASN A 16 7.76 20.18 -12.28
CA ASN A 16 7.84 21.49 -11.64
C ASN A 16 9.26 21.69 -11.09
N ILE A 17 9.80 22.90 -11.30
CA ILE A 17 11.03 23.33 -10.64
C ILE A 17 10.64 23.98 -9.32
N ILE A 18 11.20 23.48 -8.23
CA ILE A 18 10.99 24.02 -6.89
C ILE A 18 12.34 24.39 -6.27
N ARG A 19 12.32 25.29 -5.30
CA ARG A 19 13.50 25.61 -4.49
C ARG A 19 13.50 24.77 -3.22
N ILE A 20 14.62 24.12 -2.93
CA ILE A 20 14.87 23.48 -1.64
C ILE A 20 15.16 24.59 -0.63
N LEU A 21 14.39 24.60 0.46
CA LEU A 21 14.56 25.54 1.56
C LEU A 21 15.61 25.01 2.56
N PRO A 22 16.08 25.84 3.51
CA PRO A 22 17.03 25.40 4.52
C PRO A 22 16.55 24.16 5.27
N LYS A 23 17.52 23.35 5.74
CA LYS A 23 17.26 22.09 6.47
C LYS A 23 16.52 21.03 5.63
N GLY A 24 16.58 21.11 4.31
CA GLY A 24 15.99 20.12 3.42
C GLY A 24 14.46 20.21 3.31
N VAL A 25 13.87 21.35 3.68
CA VAL A 25 12.42 21.55 3.54
C VAL A 25 12.08 21.72 2.07
N VAL A 26 11.13 20.90 1.60
CA VAL A 26 10.68 20.87 0.20
C VAL A 26 9.21 21.22 0.16
N THR A 27 8.83 22.24 -0.60
CA THR A 27 7.43 22.61 -0.81
C THR A 27 6.88 21.84 -2.00
N ILE A 28 5.81 21.07 -1.78
CA ILE A 28 5.10 20.35 -2.83
C ILE A 28 3.85 21.17 -3.24
N PRO A 29 3.75 21.63 -4.50
CA PRO A 29 2.59 22.38 -4.97
C PRO A 29 1.27 21.62 -4.76
N LYS A 30 0.19 22.34 -4.43
CA LYS A 30 -1.13 21.77 -4.12
C LYS A 30 -1.62 20.75 -5.16
N LYS A 31 -1.52 21.09 -6.44
CA LYS A 31 -1.91 20.20 -7.55
C LYS A 31 -1.18 18.85 -7.51
N ILE A 32 0.12 18.85 -7.20
CA ILE A 32 0.90 17.61 -7.10
C ILE A 32 0.50 16.83 -5.85
N ARG A 33 0.36 17.51 -4.71
CA ARG A 33 -0.08 16.90 -3.45
C ARG A 33 -1.40 16.13 -3.60
N GLU A 34 -2.39 16.74 -4.23
CA GLU A 34 -3.71 16.12 -4.47
C GLU A 34 -3.61 14.91 -5.41
N LEU A 35 -2.78 14.99 -6.46
CA LEU A 35 -2.56 13.88 -7.40
C LEU A 35 -1.97 12.64 -6.73
N VAL A 36 -1.00 12.83 -5.83
CA VAL A 36 -0.34 11.71 -5.13
C VAL A 36 -0.92 11.45 -3.74
N ARG A 37 -1.99 12.15 -3.35
CA ARG A 37 -2.65 12.03 -2.03
C ARG A 37 -1.68 12.22 -0.85
N LEU A 38 -0.88 13.28 -0.92
CA LEU A 38 -0.06 13.75 0.20
C LEU A 38 -0.81 14.85 0.95
N GLU A 39 -1.39 14.51 2.08
CA GLU A 39 -2.12 15.46 2.92
C GLU A 39 -1.20 16.21 3.89
N GLU A 40 -1.69 17.33 4.40
CA GLU A 40 -0.96 18.11 5.41
C GLU A 40 -0.90 17.36 6.74
N ASN A 41 0.24 17.40 7.41
CA ASN A 41 0.51 16.72 8.68
C ASN A 41 0.49 15.18 8.62
N GLU A 42 0.47 14.58 7.44
CA GLU A 42 0.62 13.13 7.28
C GLU A 42 2.09 12.70 7.13
N LEU A 43 2.33 11.41 7.38
CA LEU A 43 3.64 10.80 7.17
C LEU A 43 3.88 10.52 5.69
N ALA A 44 5.09 10.83 5.23
CA ALA A 44 5.57 10.47 3.91
C ALA A 44 6.84 9.60 4.03
N ARG A 45 6.95 8.60 3.17
CA ARG A 45 8.15 7.77 3.03
C ARG A 45 9.05 8.42 1.99
N ILE A 46 10.31 8.56 2.33
CA ILE A 46 11.36 9.00 1.39
C ILE A 46 12.24 7.80 1.08
N LYS A 47 12.47 7.52 -0.20
CA LYS A 47 13.44 6.52 -0.67
C LYS A 47 14.32 7.10 -1.78
N VAL A 48 15.55 6.61 -1.86
CA VAL A 48 16.47 6.93 -2.95
C VAL A 48 16.58 5.70 -3.85
N GLU A 49 16.19 5.85 -5.11
CA GLU A 49 16.24 4.75 -6.08
C GLU A 49 16.73 5.28 -7.42
N LYS A 50 17.75 4.64 -8.00
CA LYS A 50 18.30 4.99 -9.33
C LYS A 50 18.65 6.49 -9.46
N GLY A 51 19.24 7.07 -8.41
CA GLY A 51 19.60 8.49 -8.38
C GLY A 51 18.42 9.46 -8.25
N ARG A 52 17.21 8.96 -7.99
CA ARG A 52 16.00 9.77 -7.81
C ARG A 52 15.57 9.74 -6.34
N LEU A 53 15.13 10.88 -5.84
CA LEU A 53 14.42 10.97 -4.57
C LEU A 53 12.93 10.72 -4.84
N ILE A 54 12.37 9.69 -4.22
CA ILE A 54 10.97 9.32 -4.37
C ILE A 54 10.29 9.55 -3.02
N ILE A 55 9.18 10.30 -3.05
CA ILE A 55 8.35 10.61 -1.88
C ILE A 55 6.99 9.95 -2.08
N GLU A 56 6.59 9.09 -1.14
CA GLU A 56 5.35 8.32 -1.22
C GLU A 56 4.49 8.58 0.03
N PRO A 57 3.16 8.72 -0.09
CA PRO A 57 2.29 8.80 1.08
C PRO A 57 2.33 7.49 1.87
N VAL A 58 2.36 7.58 3.20
CA VAL A 58 2.25 6.40 4.07
C VAL A 58 0.82 6.30 4.56
N ARG A 59 0.11 5.26 4.12
CA ARG A 59 -1.20 4.94 4.69
C ARG A 59 -0.99 4.19 6.00
N THR A 60 -1.24 4.87 7.12
CA THR A 60 -1.36 4.23 8.42
C THR A 60 -2.80 3.78 8.60
N LEU A 61 -3.00 2.56 9.10
CA LEU A 61 -4.31 2.17 9.60
C LEU A 61 -4.46 2.81 10.99
N PRO A 62 -5.59 3.47 11.30
CA PRO A 62 -5.78 4.16 12.58
C PRO A 62 -5.91 3.18 13.76
N TYR A 63 -5.96 1.88 13.48
CA TYR A 63 -6.07 0.81 14.46
C TYR A 63 -4.82 -0.08 14.41
N PRO A 64 -4.41 -0.65 15.56
CA PRO A 64 -3.35 -1.63 15.60
C PRO A 64 -3.76 -2.85 14.79
N VAL A 65 -2.98 -3.17 13.76
CA VAL A 65 -3.11 -4.45 13.05
C VAL A 65 -2.29 -5.50 13.76
N ARG A 66 -2.95 -6.61 14.13
CA ARG A 66 -2.25 -7.79 14.63
C ARG A 66 -1.40 -8.35 13.48
N SER A 67 -0.11 -8.50 13.72
CA SER A 67 0.77 -9.27 12.85
C SER A 67 0.74 -10.73 13.30
N TYR A 68 0.54 -11.65 12.36
CA TYR A 68 0.59 -13.08 12.63
C TYR A 68 1.99 -13.61 12.32
N THR A 69 2.51 -14.46 13.19
CA THR A 69 3.70 -15.26 12.91
C THR A 69 3.37 -16.34 11.88
N GLU A 70 4.38 -16.82 11.15
CA GLU A 70 4.20 -17.93 10.19
C GLU A 70 3.54 -19.15 10.84
N LYS A 71 3.93 -19.46 12.08
CA LYS A 71 3.35 -20.55 12.87
C LYS A 71 1.84 -20.37 13.10
N GLU A 72 1.39 -19.17 13.45
CA GLU A 72 -0.04 -18.88 13.65
C GLU A 72 -0.83 -19.00 12.34
N ILE A 73 -0.21 -18.62 11.21
CA ILE A 73 -0.81 -18.78 9.88
C ILE A 73 -0.98 -20.26 9.55
N ASP A 74 0.05 -21.09 9.80
CA ASP A 74 -0.01 -22.53 9.55
C ASP A 74 -1.06 -23.22 10.41
N GLU A 75 -1.16 -22.85 11.70
CA GLU A 75 -2.18 -23.36 12.61
C GLU A 75 -3.60 -23.01 12.13
N PHE A 76 -3.80 -21.78 11.64
CA PHE A 76 -5.08 -21.33 11.10
C PHE A 76 -5.48 -22.13 9.85
N ILE A 77 -4.54 -22.33 8.91
CA ILE A 77 -4.78 -23.11 7.69
C ILE A 77 -5.05 -24.59 8.01
N ALA A 78 -4.35 -25.16 8.99
CA ALA A 78 -4.55 -26.53 9.42
C ALA A 78 -5.93 -26.74 10.06
N LEU A 79 -6.36 -25.78 10.88
CA LEU A 79 -7.68 -25.78 11.51
C LEU A 79 -8.79 -25.70 10.45
N ASP A 80 -8.69 -24.74 9.53
CA ASP A 80 -9.66 -24.55 8.44
C ASP A 80 -9.83 -25.81 7.57
N LYS A 81 -8.71 -26.47 7.21
CA LYS A 81 -8.74 -27.75 6.48
C LYS A 81 -9.45 -28.85 7.26
N LYS A 82 -9.26 -28.91 8.58
CA LYS A 82 -9.89 -29.92 9.45
C LYS A 82 -11.39 -29.66 9.57
N GLU A 83 -11.79 -28.42 9.81
CA GLU A 83 -13.20 -28.01 9.91
C GLU A 83 -13.94 -28.24 8.60
N THR A 84 -13.34 -27.88 7.46
CA THR A 84 -13.91 -28.15 6.13
C THR A 84 -14.20 -29.63 5.92
N LYS A 85 -13.29 -30.53 6.33
CA LYS A 85 -13.51 -31.99 6.23
C LYS A 85 -14.67 -32.45 7.11
N GLU A 86 -14.75 -31.96 8.34
CA GLU A 86 -15.83 -32.28 9.28
C GLU A 86 -17.19 -31.77 8.79
N LEU A 87 -17.25 -30.56 8.24
CA LEU A 87 -18.49 -29.98 7.71
C LEU A 87 -19.00 -30.73 6.47
N LYS A 88 -18.10 -31.11 5.55
CA LYS A 88 -18.45 -31.98 4.40
C LYS A 88 -19.00 -33.33 4.84
N LYS A 89 -18.39 -33.95 5.87
CA LYS A 89 -18.88 -35.21 6.44
C LYS A 89 -20.28 -35.07 7.03
N ARG A 90 -20.58 -33.90 7.61
CA ARG A 90 -21.91 -33.57 8.17
C ARG A 90 -22.90 -33.04 7.12
N LYS A 91 -22.51 -32.91 5.85
CA LYS A 91 -23.31 -32.30 4.75
C LYS A 91 -23.79 -30.89 5.05
N LEU A 92 -23.01 -30.14 5.83
CA LEU A 92 -23.30 -28.74 6.17
C LEU A 92 -22.55 -27.76 5.26
N LEU A 93 -21.83 -28.28 4.25
CA LEU A 93 -21.02 -27.57 3.29
C LEU A 93 -20.97 -28.33 1.96
#